data_AF-A0A392PPW6-F1
#
_entry.id   AF-A0A392PPW6-F1
#
_cell.length_a   1.000
_cell.length_b   1.000
_cell.length_c   1.000
_cell.angle_alpha   90.00
_cell.angle_beta   90.00
_cell.angle_gamma   90.00
#
_symmetry.space_group_name_H-M   'P 1'
#
loop_
_entity.id
_entity.type
_entity.pdbx_description
1 polymer ?
#
loop_
_entity_poly.entity_id
_entity_poly.type
_entity_poly.pdbx_seq_one_letter_code
_entity_poly.pdbx_strand_id
1 'polypeptide(L)' 'LGILVDFFSHSTITGFMGGTAVILILQQLKGIFGMKHFATKTNAVAVIKGIFTNRHEVS' A
#
# COMPACT_ATOMS: atom_id res chain seq x y z
N LEU A 1 -29.21 -28.93 14.62
CA LEU A 1 -29.20 -27.70 13.78
C LEU A 1 -27.98 -26.81 14.04
N GLY A 2 -27.40 -26.78 15.25
CA GLY A 2 -26.24 -25.92 15.56
C GLY A 2 -24.90 -26.32 14.93
N ILE A 3 -24.63 -27.62 14.75
CA ILE A 3 -23.34 -28.12 14.22
C ILE A 3 -23.06 -27.57 12.81
N LEU A 4 -24.05 -27.56 11.92
CA LEU A 4 -23.89 -27.02 10.55
C LEU A 4 -23.65 -25.51 10.53
N VAL A 5 -24.26 -24.76 11.46
CA VAL A 5 -24.07 -23.31 11.60
C VAL A 5 -22.69 -22.97 12.16
N ASP A 6 -22.16 -23.80 13.07
CA ASP A 6 -20.82 -23.66 13.62
C ASP A 6 -19.74 -23.93 12.56
N PHE A 7 -19.90 -25.01 11.78
CA PHE A 7 -19.04 -25.29 10.62
C PHE A 7 -19.09 -24.17 9.57
N PHE A 8 -20.28 -23.65 9.25
CA PHE A 8 -20.42 -22.55 8.29
C PHE A 8 -19.81 -21.24 8.82
N SER A 9 -19.98 -20.94 10.11
CA SER A 9 -19.39 -19.75 10.75
C SER A 9 -17.86 -19.82 10.77
N HIS A 10 -17.29 -20.96 11.16
CA HIS A 10 -15.84 -21.16 11.16
C HIS A 10 -15.25 -21.09 9.74
N SER A 11 -15.92 -21.69 8.76
CA SER A 11 -15.50 -21.65 7.36
C SER A 11 -15.64 -20.26 6.73
N THR A 12 -16.68 -19.51 7.11
CA THR A 12 -16.88 -18.12 6.67
C THR A 12 -15.82 -17.17 7.25
N ILE A 13 -15.50 -17.31 8.54
CA ILE A 13 -14.45 -16.53 9.21
C ILE A 13 -13.07 -16.86 8.61
N THR A 14 -12.80 -18.15 8.40
CA THR A 14 -11.55 -18.61 7.78
C THR A 14 -11.46 -18.18 6.32
N GLY A 15 -12.58 -18.19 5.59
CA GLY A 15 -12.67 -17.70 4.21
C GLY A 15 -12.43 -16.18 4.10
N PHE A 16 -13.01 -15.39 5.00
CA PHE A 16 -12.76 -13.95 5.08
C PHE A 16 -11.29 -13.65 5.44
N MET A 17 -10.74 -14.37 6.43
CA MET A 17 -9.34 -14.27 6.82
C MET A 17 -8.38 -14.70 5.69
N GLY A 18 -8.75 -15.71 4.91
CA GLY A 18 -8.02 -16.10 3.71
C GLY A 18 -8.03 -15.01 2.64
N GLY A 19 -9.20 -14.39 2.41
CA GLY A 19 -9.32 -13.25 1.50
C GLY A 19 -8.47 -12.05 1.92
N THR A 20 -8.47 -11.70 3.21
CA THR A 20 -7.62 -10.61 3.73
C THR A 20 -6.13 -10.96 3.64
N ALA A 21 -5.74 -12.21 3.91
CA ALA A 21 -4.36 -12.67 3.75
C ALA A 21 -3.86 -12.53 2.31
N VAL A 22 -4.68 -12.89 1.30
CA VAL A 22 -4.32 -12.71 -0.13
C VAL A 22 -4.07 -11.24 -0.45
N ILE A 23 -4.94 -10.33 0.00
CA ILE A 23 -4.79 -8.89 -0.23
C ILE A 23 -3.55 -8.35 0.49
N LEU A 24 -3.27 -8.82 1.71
CA LEU A 24 -2.07 -8.44 2.45
C LEU A 24 -0.79 -8.95 1.79
N ILE A 25 -0.77 -10.18 1.29
CA ILE A 25 0.38 -10.72 0.54
C ILE A 25 0.62 -9.87 -0.72
N LEU A 26 -0.44 -9.51 -1.45
CA LEU A 26 -0.31 -8.60 -2.60
C LEU A 26 0.22 -7.22 -2.17
N GLN A 27 -0.24 -6.66 -1.05
CA GLN A 27 0.29 -5.39 -0.52
C GLN A 27 1.76 -5.49 -0.07
N GLN A 28 2.16 -6.60 0.54
CA GLN A 28 3.53 -6.87 0.94
C GLN A 28 4.42 -7.06 -0.29
N LEU A 29 3.97 -7.81 -1.30
CA LEU A 29 4.66 -7.93 -2.59
C LEU A 29 4.79 -6.57 -3.28
N LYS A 30 3.74 -5.74 -3.29
CA LYS A 30 3.81 -4.34 -3.75
C LYS A 30 4.86 -3.52 -2.98
N GLY A 31 5.01 -3.74 -1.67
CA GLY A 31 6.01 -3.10 -0.81
C GLY A 31 7.44 -3.58 -1.08
N ILE A 32 7.62 -4.90 -1.25
CA ILE A 32 8.92 -5.55 -1.52
C ILE A 32 9.42 -5.23 -2.94
N PHE A 33 8.51 -5.13 -3.92
CA PHE A 33 8.82 -4.74 -5.30
C PHE A 33 9.16 -3.24 -5.46
N GLY A 34 9.32 -2.50 -4.36
CA GLY A 34 9.89 -1.16 -4.39
C GLY A 34 8.93 -0.04 -4.79
N MET A 35 7.60 -0.26 -4.86
CA MET A 35 6.63 0.82 -5.10
C MET A 35 6.48 1.80 -3.93
N LYS A 36 7.14 1.56 -2.79
CA LYS A 36 7.37 2.59 -1.76
C LYS A 36 8.58 3.48 -2.06
N HIS A 37 9.54 3.03 -2.88
CA HIS A 37 10.74 3.80 -3.25
C HIS A 37 10.51 4.69 -4.49
N PHE A 38 9.49 4.36 -5.30
CA PHE A 38 9.00 5.21 -6.40
C PHE A 38 8.00 6.30 -5.96
N ALA A 39 7.95 6.63 -4.67
CA ALA A 39 7.40 7.90 -4.21
C ALA A 39 8.47 8.99 -4.41
N THR A 40 8.67 9.55 -5.61
CA THR A 40 7.92 10.70 -6.17
C THR A 40 7.70 11.91 -5.24
N LYS A 41 7.78 11.75 -3.91
CA LYS A 41 7.64 12.85 -2.95
C LYS A 41 8.84 13.79 -2.97
N THR A 42 10.05 13.26 -3.19
CA THR A 42 11.26 14.09 -3.15
C THR A 42 11.50 14.81 -4.48
N ASN A 43 11.23 14.20 -5.64
CA ASN A 43 11.62 14.83 -6.91
C ASN A 43 10.74 16.05 -7.26
N ALA A 44 9.41 15.97 -7.12
CA ALA A 44 8.54 17.11 -7.44
C ALA A 44 8.74 18.30 -6.48
N VAL A 45 8.87 18.04 -5.18
CA VAL A 45 9.15 19.08 -4.18
C VAL A 45 10.56 19.63 -4.34
N ALA A 46 11.56 18.79 -4.64
CA ALA A 46 12.93 19.23 -4.91
C ALA A 46 13.05 20.04 -6.19
N VAL A 47 12.29 19.70 -7.25
CA VAL A 47 12.27 20.46 -8.51
C VAL A 47 11.61 21.82 -8.31
N ILE A 48 10.44 21.90 -7.65
CA ILE A 48 9.79 23.19 -7.38
C ILE A 48 10.68 24.07 -6.48
N LYS A 49 11.27 23.49 -5.43
CA LYS A 49 12.24 24.18 -4.57
C LYS A 49 13.47 24.62 -5.36
N GLY A 50 13.99 23.76 -6.24
CA GLY A 50 15.13 24.04 -7.11
C GLY A 50 14.85 25.20 -8.06
N ILE A 51 13.68 25.26 -8.69
CA ILE A 51 13.29 26.36 -9.58
C ILE A 51 13.15 27.68 -8.80
N PHE A 52 12.55 27.64 -7.61
CA PHE A 52 12.42 28.82 -6.74
C PHE A 52 13.77 29.34 -6.25
N THR A 53 14.69 28.45 -5.84
CA THR A 53 16.04 28.86 -5.40
C THR A 53 16.90 29.32 -6.58
N ASN A 54 16.91 28.60 -7.70
CA ASN A 54 17.73 28.97 -8.87
C ASN A 54 17.24 30.27 -9.54
N ARG A 55 15.95 30.60 -9.48
CA ARG A 55 15.44 31.89 -10.01
C ARG A 55 15.83 33.09 -9.14
N HIS A 56 16.23 32.88 -7.90
CA HIS A 56 16.63 33.95 -6.98
C HIS A 56 18.15 34.24 -7.01
N GLU A 57 18.93 33.49 -7.80
CA GLU A 57 20.38 33.69 -7.99
C GLU A 57 20.71 34.33 -9.36
N VAL A 58 19.71 34.57 -10.22
CA VAL A 58 19.89 35.12 -11.59
C VAL A 58 19.12 36.43 -11.80
N SER A 59 18.92 37.25 -10.76
CA SER A 59 18.43 38.63 -10.90
C SER A 59 19.04 39.55 -9.87
#